data_AF-A0A3S4GRN2-F1
#
_entry.id   AF-A0A3S4GRN2-F1
#
_cell.length_a   1.000
_cell.length_b   1.000
_cell.length_c   1.000
_cell.angle_alpha   90.00
_cell.angle_beta   90.00
_cell.angle_gamma   90.00
#
_symmetry.space_group_name_H-M   'P 1'
#
loop_
_entity.id
_entity.type
_entity.pdbx_description
1 polymer ?
#
loop_
_entity_poly.entity_id
_entity_poly.type
_entity_poly.pdbx_seq_one_letter_code
_entity_poly.pdbx_strand_id
1 'polypeptide(L)'
;MTSPIDLASLPLPDAVEVLDYETILSALKQVMVALLPDAADELQLESSAILKVLQVCAMRELLLRARVNDSVRAVMLATATGADLDGLVAMLGGSARSSSRRTSTPCRLCRRCWRPTPPCAAGRRCPWRA
;
A
#
# COMPACT_ATOMS: atom_id res chain seq x y z
N MET A 1 30.69 -18.03 3.39
CA MET A 1 30.51 -16.62 2.99
C MET A 1 29.26 -16.56 2.13
N THR A 2 28.16 -16.05 2.68
CA THR A 2 26.89 -15.94 1.95
C THR A 2 26.82 -14.54 1.38
N SER A 3 26.99 -14.43 0.06
CA SER A 3 26.76 -13.17 -0.66
C SER A 3 25.34 -12.70 -0.39
N PRO A 4 25.11 -11.40 -0.16
CA PRO A 4 23.77 -10.87 0.05
C PRO A 4 22.91 -11.18 -1.17
N ILE A 5 21.78 -11.87 -0.94
CA ILE A 5 20.79 -12.15 -1.99
C ILE A 5 20.11 -10.82 -2.31
N ASP A 6 20.19 -10.41 -3.56
CA ASP A 6 19.46 -9.25 -4.06
C ASP A 6 17.99 -9.63 -4.25
N LEU A 7 17.13 -9.08 -3.39
CA LEU A 7 15.69 -9.35 -3.40
C LEU A 7 14.96 -8.53 -4.46
N ALA A 8 15.59 -7.46 -4.99
CA ALA A 8 14.95 -6.56 -5.95
C ALA A 8 14.90 -7.14 -7.38
N SER A 9 15.75 -8.13 -7.68
CA SER A 9 15.80 -8.81 -8.98
C SER A 9 14.92 -10.05 -9.07
N LEU A 10 14.20 -10.39 -7.99
CA LEU A 10 13.24 -11.50 -8.01
C LEU A 10 12.02 -11.14 -8.87
N PRO A 11 11.54 -12.06 -9.72
CA PRO A 11 10.31 -11.83 -10.46
C PRO A 11 9.14 -11.68 -9.49
N LEU A 12 8.20 -10.80 -9.85
CA LEU A 12 6.92 -10.71 -9.14
C LEU A 12 6.20 -12.07 -9.26
N PRO A 13 5.58 -12.55 -8.18
CA PRO A 13 4.88 -13.83 -8.20
C PRO A 13 3.57 -13.75 -8.96
N ASP A 14 3.14 -14.90 -9.48
CA ASP A 14 1.92 -15.06 -10.29
C ASP A 14 0.62 -14.63 -9.57
N ALA A 15 0.66 -14.48 -8.24
CA ALA A 15 -0.45 -14.00 -7.43
C ALA A 15 -0.80 -12.51 -7.67
N VAL A 16 0.11 -11.73 -8.26
CA VAL A 16 -0.14 -10.33 -8.63
C VAL A 16 -0.71 -10.31 -10.05
N GLU A 17 -2.04 -10.20 -10.15
CA GLU A 17 -2.73 -10.16 -11.44
C GLU A 17 -2.53 -8.82 -12.15
N VAL A 18 -2.49 -8.82 -13.49
CA VAL A 18 -2.60 -7.59 -14.28
C VAL A 18 -4.08 -7.29 -14.46
N LEU A 19 -4.53 -6.15 -13.96
CA LEU A 19 -5.93 -5.74 -14.06
C LEU A 19 -6.16 -4.93 -15.32
N ASP A 20 -7.16 -5.34 -16.09
CA ASP A 20 -7.69 -4.54 -17.18
C ASP A 20 -9.21 -4.42 -17.05
N TYR A 21 -9.72 -3.21 -17.26
CA TYR A 21 -11.14 -2.91 -17.09
C TYR A 21 -11.99 -3.55 -18.19
N GLU A 22 -11.53 -3.49 -19.44
CA GLU A 22 -12.30 -3.96 -20.59
C GLU A 22 -12.45 -5.49 -20.56
N THR A 23 -11.41 -6.23 -20.16
CA THR A 23 -11.50 -7.68 -19.95
C THR A 23 -12.55 -8.04 -18.90
N ILE A 24 -12.56 -7.36 -17.74
CA ILE A 24 -13.55 -7.61 -16.67
C ILE A 24 -14.97 -7.30 -17.16
N LEU A 25 -15.16 -6.16 -17.82
CA LEU A 25 -16.45 -5.76 -18.35
C LEU A 25 -16.96 -6.78 -19.37
N SER A 26 -16.09 -7.27 -20.26
CA SER A 26 -16.46 -8.28 -21.26
C SER A 26 -16.89 -9.61 -20.62
N ALA A 27 -16.20 -10.04 -19.55
CA ALA A 27 -16.56 -11.24 -18.79
C ALA A 27 -17.92 -11.07 -18.09
N LEU A 28 -18.18 -9.90 -17.47
CA LEU A 28 -19.46 -9.60 -16.85
C LEU A 28 -20.61 -9.55 -17.87
N LYS A 29 -20.36 -9.03 -19.08
CA LYS A 29 -21.33 -9.07 -20.18
C LYS A 29 -21.68 -10.51 -20.57
N GLN A 30 -20.70 -11.40 -20.68
CA GLN A 30 -20.94 -12.81 -20.99
C GLN A 30 -21.78 -13.50 -19.91
N VAL A 31 -21.48 -13.23 -18.63
CA VAL A 31 -22.28 -13.74 -17.50
C VAL A 31 -23.70 -13.22 -17.58
N MET A 32 -23.88 -11.93 -17.90
CA MET A 32 -25.21 -11.33 -18.01
C MET A 32 -26.04 -11.95 -19.15
N VAL A 33 -25.43 -12.15 -20.33
CA VAL A 33 -26.10 -12.81 -21.48
C VAL A 33 -26.47 -14.26 -21.15
N ALA A 34 -25.63 -14.96 -20.38
CA ALA A 34 -25.93 -16.33 -19.94
C ALA A 34 -27.12 -16.41 -18.97
N LEU A 35 -27.32 -15.38 -18.13
CA LEU A 35 -28.44 -15.31 -17.19
C LEU A 35 -29.73 -14.78 -17.82
N LEU A 36 -29.60 -13.81 -18.73
CA LEU A 36 -30.69 -13.08 -19.37
C LEU A 36 -30.38 -12.94 -20.87
N PRO A 37 -30.71 -13.96 -21.69
CA PRO A 37 -30.41 -13.93 -23.13
C PRO A 37 -31.14 -12.79 -23.85
N ASP A 38 -32.33 -12.41 -23.38
CA ASP A 38 -33.14 -11.33 -23.97
C ASP A 38 -32.51 -9.94 -23.78
N ALA A 39 -31.59 -9.78 -22.83
CA ALA A 39 -30.90 -8.52 -22.57
C ALA A 39 -29.70 -8.28 -23.51
N ALA A 40 -29.40 -9.21 -24.44
CA ALA A 40 -28.25 -9.12 -25.33
C ALA A 40 -28.25 -7.84 -26.19
N ASP A 41 -29.42 -7.43 -26.68
CA ASP A 41 -29.56 -6.23 -27.52
C ASP A 41 -29.41 -4.94 -26.69
N GLU A 42 -29.95 -4.90 -25.46
CA GLU A 42 -29.79 -3.76 -24.55
C GLU A 42 -28.33 -3.59 -24.08
N LEU A 43 -27.57 -4.67 -23.99
CA LEU A 43 -26.15 -4.66 -23.62
C LEU A 43 -25.23 -4.08 -24.72
N GLN A 44 -25.71 -3.96 -25.95
CA GLN A 44 -24.96 -3.32 -27.04
C GLN A 44 -25.13 -1.80 -27.02
N LEU A 45 -26.20 -1.30 -26.39
CA LEU A 45 -26.50 0.12 -26.33
C LEU A 45 -25.75 0.79 -25.17
N GLU A 46 -24.89 1.75 -25.47
CA GLU A 46 -24.13 2.51 -24.45
C GLU A 46 -25.04 3.34 -23.52
N SER A 47 -26.23 3.68 -23.98
CA SER A 47 -27.21 4.44 -23.22
C SER A 47 -28.02 3.58 -22.24
N SER A 48 -27.95 2.25 -22.33
CA SER A 48 -28.77 1.37 -21.50
C SER A 48 -28.37 1.46 -20.02
N ALA A 49 -29.38 1.39 -19.14
CA ALA A 49 -29.15 1.41 -17.71
C ALA A 49 -28.39 0.15 -17.25
N ILE A 50 -28.65 -0.99 -17.89
CA ILE A 50 -28.01 -2.27 -17.57
C ILE A 50 -26.50 -2.21 -17.84
N LEU A 51 -26.09 -1.66 -18.98
CA LEU A 51 -24.66 -1.51 -19.31
C LEU A 51 -23.97 -0.58 -18.30
N LYS A 52 -24.59 0.53 -17.90
CA LYS A 52 -24.03 1.42 -16.88
C LYS A 52 -23.88 0.75 -15.51
N VAL A 53 -24.83 -0.10 -15.12
CA VAL A 53 -24.70 -0.90 -13.88
C VAL A 53 -23.52 -1.86 -13.99
N LEU A 54 -23.36 -2.55 -15.14
CA LEU A 54 -22.23 -3.44 -15.38
C LEU A 54 -20.88 -2.69 -15.34
N GLN A 55 -20.82 -1.46 -15.85
CA GLN A 55 -19.63 -0.61 -15.75
C GLN A 55 -19.28 -0.28 -14.29
N VAL A 56 -20.27 0.05 -13.46
CA VAL A 56 -20.07 0.28 -12.02
C VAL A 56 -19.57 -1.00 -11.33
N CYS A 57 -20.15 -2.16 -11.68
CA CYS A 57 -19.70 -3.46 -11.18
C CYS A 57 -18.24 -3.75 -11.58
N ALA A 58 -17.89 -3.57 -12.86
CA ALA A 58 -16.53 -3.76 -13.37
C ALA A 58 -15.52 -2.84 -12.67
N MET A 59 -15.86 -1.55 -12.49
CA MET A 59 -15.02 -0.60 -11.76
C MET A 59 -14.83 -1.05 -10.31
N ARG A 60 -15.90 -1.50 -9.64
CA ARG A 60 -15.81 -1.96 -8.26
C ARG A 60 -14.94 -3.21 -8.13
N GLU A 61 -15.08 -4.14 -9.06
CA GLU A 61 -14.28 -5.36 -9.11
C GLU A 61 -12.80 -5.05 -9.32
N LEU A 62 -12.47 -4.12 -10.24
CA LEU A 62 -11.11 -3.66 -10.45
C LEU A 62 -10.48 -3.12 -9.16
N LEU A 63 -11.20 -2.26 -8.43
CA LEU A 63 -10.71 -1.72 -7.16
C LEU A 63 -10.51 -2.79 -6.09
N LEU A 64 -11.37 -3.81 -6.05
CA LEU A 64 -11.24 -4.90 -5.10
C LEU A 64 -10.01 -5.76 -5.41
N ARG A 65 -9.82 -6.13 -6.68
CA ARG A 65 -8.65 -6.89 -7.13
C ARG A 65 -7.35 -6.10 -6.94
N ALA A 66 -7.38 -4.77 -7.13
CA ALA A 66 -6.22 -3.91 -6.88
C ALA A 66 -5.84 -3.93 -5.39
N ARG A 67 -6.82 -3.84 -4.49
CA ARG A 67 -6.58 -3.98 -3.03
C ARG A 67 -6.02 -5.34 -2.66
N VAL A 68 -6.47 -6.42 -3.31
CA VAL A 68 -5.90 -7.76 -3.09
C VAL A 68 -4.44 -7.79 -3.53
N ASN A 69 -4.11 -7.26 -4.71
CA ASN A 69 -2.73 -7.14 -5.17
C ASN A 69 -1.84 -6.34 -4.22
N ASP A 70 -2.34 -5.23 -3.68
CA ASP A 70 -1.62 -4.43 -2.69
C ASP A 70 -1.37 -5.23 -1.40
N SER A 71 -2.38 -6.00 -0.96
CA SER A 71 -2.27 -6.87 0.22
C SER A 71 -1.23 -7.99 0.01
N VAL A 72 -1.17 -8.57 -1.19
CA VAL A 72 -0.17 -9.57 -1.57
C VAL A 72 1.24 -8.96 -1.55
N ARG A 73 1.41 -7.76 -2.10
CA ARG A 73 2.68 -7.02 -2.08
C ARG A 73 3.14 -6.66 -0.67
N ALA A 74 2.21 -6.39 0.25
CA ALA A 74 2.51 -6.07 1.65
C ALA A 74 3.10 -7.26 2.43
N VAL A 75 2.78 -8.50 2.03
CA VAL A 75 3.28 -9.72 2.71
C VAL A 75 4.63 -10.20 2.14
N MET A 76 5.09 -9.62 1.02
CA MET A 76 6.32 -10.05 0.35
C MET A 76 7.52 -9.22 0.78
N LEU A 77 8.58 -9.86 1.30
CA LEU A 77 9.81 -9.18 1.73
C LEU A 77 10.45 -8.30 0.64
N ALA A 78 10.28 -8.65 -0.64
CA ALA A 78 10.83 -7.89 -1.76
C ALA A 78 10.11 -6.55 -2.02
N THR A 79 8.82 -6.45 -1.67
CA THR A 79 7.96 -5.29 -2.00
C THR A 79 7.32 -4.63 -0.79
N ALA A 80 7.33 -5.28 0.37
CA ALA A 80 6.77 -4.76 1.61
C ALA A 80 7.52 -3.52 2.07
N THR A 81 6.79 -2.53 2.56
CA THR A 81 7.38 -1.26 3.03
C THR A 81 6.75 -0.82 4.35
N GLY A 82 7.46 0.02 5.11
CA GLY A 82 6.93 0.61 6.34
C GLY A 82 6.51 -0.43 7.39
N ALA A 83 5.29 -0.28 7.92
CA ALA A 83 4.78 -1.12 9.00
C ALA A 83 4.59 -2.59 8.58
N ASP A 84 4.33 -2.85 7.31
CA ASP A 84 4.17 -4.22 6.81
C ASP A 84 5.50 -4.97 6.88
N LEU A 85 6.61 -4.30 6.53
CA LEU A 85 7.96 -4.85 6.66
C LEU A 85 8.34 -5.08 8.13
N ASP A 86 8.02 -4.13 9.01
CA ASP A 86 8.24 -4.27 10.45
C ASP A 86 7.47 -5.48 11.03
N GLY A 87 6.24 -5.70 10.56
CA GLY A 87 5.42 -6.87 10.89
C GLY A 87 6.04 -8.19 10.41
N LEU A 88 6.53 -8.24 9.16
CA LEU A 88 7.21 -9.43 8.61
C LEU A 88 8.50 -9.75 9.35
N VAL A 89 9.29 -8.73 9.71
CA VAL A 89 10.51 -8.91 10.51
C VAL A 89 10.18 -9.46 11.89
N ALA A 90 9.13 -8.94 12.54
CA ALA A 90 8.65 -9.45 13.82
C ALA A 90 8.20 -10.92 13.75
N MET A 91 7.52 -11.30 12.67
CA MET A 91 7.09 -12.69 12.42
C MET A 91 8.29 -13.66 12.34
N LEU A 92 9.41 -13.21 11.76
CA LEU A 92 10.65 -14.00 11.65
C LEU A 92 11.49 -14.01 12.95
N GLY A 93 10.97 -13.46 14.05
CA GLY A 93 11.66 -13.36 15.33
C GLY A 93 12.69 -12.23 15.43
N GLY A 94 12.76 -11.37 14.40
CA GLY A 94 13.57 -10.16 14.41
C GLY A 94 12.83 -9.02 15.11
N SER A 95 13.51 -8.20 15.92
CA SER A 95 12.91 -6.97 16.42
C SER A 95 13.00 -5.88 15.35
N ALA A 96 11.87 -5.38 14.88
CA ALA A 96 11.83 -4.17 14.06
C ALA A 96 12.52 -3.02 14.79
N ARG A 97 13.47 -2.37 14.12
CA ARG A 97 14.20 -1.25 14.72
C ARG A 97 13.38 0.01 14.53
N SER A 98 12.58 0.39 15.54
CA SER A 98 11.85 1.65 15.53
C SER A 98 12.80 2.79 15.15
N SER A 99 12.57 3.42 14.00
CA SER A 99 13.41 4.51 13.48
C SER A 99 13.24 5.82 14.27
N SER A 100 12.76 5.75 15.52
CA SER A 100 12.89 6.82 16.51
C SER A 100 14.34 6.92 17.01
N ARG A 101 15.26 7.26 16.09
CA ARG A 101 16.58 7.83 16.42
C ARG A 101 16.77 9.17 15.73
N ARG A 102 15.75 10.03 15.86
CA ARG A 102 15.91 11.49 15.92
C ARG A 102 15.34 11.99 17.24
N THR A 103 15.91 11.54 18.35
CA THR A 103 16.00 12.41 19.51
C THR A 103 17.36 13.08 19.41
N SER A 104 17.39 14.31 18.90
CA SER A 104 18.17 15.31 19.62
C SER A 104 17.82 15.11 21.08
N THR A 105 18.77 14.68 21.89
CA THR A 105 18.56 14.48 23.32
C THR A 105 17.96 15.80 23.83
N PRO A 106 16.68 15.87 24.24
CA PRO A 106 16.27 17.03 24.98
C PRO A 106 16.98 16.85 26.30
N CYS A 107 17.97 17.71 26.56
CA CYS A 107 18.60 17.82 27.86
C CYS A 107 17.48 17.75 28.91
N ARG A 108 17.55 16.78 29.84
CA ARG A 108 16.45 16.46 30.78
C ARG A 108 15.87 17.68 31.53
N LEU A 109 16.62 18.78 31.57
CA LEU A 109 16.24 20.08 32.14
C LEU A 109 15.25 20.91 31.30
N CYS A 110 15.11 20.71 29.99
CA CYS A 110 14.26 21.56 29.14
C CYS A 110 12.77 21.16 29.11
N ARG A 111 12.36 20.06 29.77
CA ARG A 111 10.94 19.65 29.81
C ARG A 111 10.00 20.64 30.51
N ARG A 112 10.53 21.67 31.18
CA ARG A 112 9.73 22.60 32.00
C ARG A 112 9.36 23.92 31.31
N CYS A 113 9.90 24.22 30.13
CA CYS A 113 9.62 25.48 29.45
C CYS A 113 9.01 25.23 28.07
N TRP A 114 7.69 25.41 27.99
CA TRP A 114 6.88 25.46 26.77
C TRP A 114 7.24 26.69 25.92
N ARG A 115 8.43 26.72 25.30
CA ARG A 115 8.75 27.67 24.21
C ARG A 115 9.54 26.97 23.10
N PRO A 116 9.32 27.34 21.83
CA PRO A 116 10.06 26.78 20.72
C PRO A 116 11.51 27.29 20.78
N THR A 117 12.46 26.43 21.11
CA THR A 117 13.88 26.76 21.09
C THR A 117 14.45 26.55 19.68
N PRO A 118 15.30 27.46 19.16
CA PRO A 118 16.06 27.19 17.95
C PRO A 118 17.02 25.99 18.17
N PRO A 119 17.41 25.28 17.09
CA PRO A 119 18.27 24.12 17.21
C PRO A 119 19.60 24.52 17.87
N CYS A 120 19.93 23.84 18.96
CA CYS A 120 21.23 23.99 19.61
C CYS A 120 22.31 23.54 18.64
N ALA A 121 22.99 24.49 17.99
CA ALA A 121 24.18 24.19 17.20
C ALA A 121 25.24 23.57 18.12
N ALA A 122 25.75 22.42 17.70
CA ALA A 122 26.69 21.62 18.47
C ALA A 122 27.89 22.46 18.96
N GLY A 123 28.17 22.39 20.26
CA GLY A 123 29.41 22.89 20.85
C GLY A 123 29.35 24.19 21.66
N ARG A 124 28.21 24.88 21.80
CA ARG A 124 28.11 26.05 22.71
C ARG A 124 27.36 25.68 23.99
N ARG A 125 27.93 26.02 25.15
CA ARG A 125 27.26 25.92 26.46
C ARG A 125 26.01 26.80 26.45
N CYS A 126 24.93 26.33 27.08
CA CYS A 126 23.67 27.06 27.15
C CYS A 126 23.87 28.48 27.73
N PRO A 127 23.33 29.54 27.10
CA PRO A 127 23.52 30.92 27.55
C PRO A 127 22.80 31.26 28.87
N TRP A 128 21.98 30.34 29.40
CA TRP A 128 21.22 30.52 30.64
C TRP A 128 21.70 29.62 31.79
N ARG A 129 22.94 29.15 31.74
CA ARG A 129 23.67 28.68 32.93
C ARG A 129 24.53 29.83 33.43
N ALA A 130 24.12 30.45 34.53
CA ALA A 130 25.10 30.91 35.51
C ALA A 130 25.78 29.69 36.15
#